data_AF-A0A954BCC0-F1
#
_entry.id   AF-A0A954BCC0-F1
#
_cell.length_a   1.000
_cell.length_b   1.000
_cell.length_c   1.000
_cell.angle_alpha   90.00
_cell.angle_beta   90.00
_cell.angle_gamma   90.00
#
_symmetry.space_group_name_H-M   'P 1'
#
loop_
_entity.id
_entity.type
_entity.pdbx_description
1 polymer ?
#
loop_
_entity_poly.entity_id
_entity_poly.type
_entity_poly.pdbx_seq_one_letter_code
_entity_poly.pdbx_strand_id
1 'polypeptide(L)'
;MMKEPWFWREKTLAARLVAASLSPAAIIYDAGRRLRAATTRPRPSPAPIICIGNATLGGVGKTPFALMLQGLLAAKGLKVHFLTRGYGGALKGPCLVDPVEHSSFDVGDEALLLAAAAPTWLSHDRPAGALAAGEAGAEAIIMDDGFQNPSIGKTLSFLLIDAEDPAGNGRVFPAGPLREPEAEARSRAGALVYILKDKATQRPAPSPSLPTFYCWLEPSGDIAPNRVVAFAGVGRPQRFFDTLQRAGFELAASIGYPDHHAYDEAAIDRLKKLASARGARLITTEKDFVRMSAALREGIDVFRVRMTCDAPDGVSSLALKAVSDFARPERAAHV
;
A
#
# COMPACT_ATOMS: atom_id res chain seq x y z
N MET A 1 2.59 -5.98 17.83
CA MET A 1 3.18 -4.95 16.93
C MET A 1 2.88 -3.56 17.52
N MET A 2 3.83 -2.62 17.51
CA MET A 2 3.71 -1.32 18.21
C MET A 2 2.68 -0.40 17.54
N LYS A 3 1.83 0.23 18.36
CA LYS A 3 1.02 1.40 17.97
C LYS A 3 1.98 2.52 17.51
N GLU A 4 1.59 3.29 16.48
CA GLU A 4 2.39 4.42 16.00
C GLU A 4 2.80 5.33 17.19
N PRO A 5 4.10 5.61 17.40
CA PRO A 5 4.53 6.42 18.53
C PRO A 5 3.95 7.83 18.48
N TRP A 6 3.37 8.29 19.60
CA TRP A 6 2.71 9.60 19.70
C TRP A 6 3.62 10.77 19.29
N PHE A 7 4.91 10.68 19.61
CA PHE A 7 5.92 11.70 19.33
C PHE A 7 6.31 11.82 17.84
N TRP A 8 5.84 10.93 16.97
CA TRP A 8 6.03 11.07 15.52
C TRP A 8 5.14 12.14 14.89
N ARG A 9 4.03 12.50 15.57
CA ARG A 9 3.02 13.43 15.04
C ARG A 9 2.82 14.65 15.94
N GLU A 10 3.03 14.50 17.25
CA GLU A 10 2.91 15.63 18.16
C GLU A 10 4.01 16.67 17.98
N LYS A 11 3.62 17.95 18.08
CA LYS A 11 4.52 19.10 17.96
C LYS A 11 4.99 19.64 19.30
N THR A 12 4.69 18.94 20.40
CA THR A 12 5.03 19.34 21.77
C THR A 12 6.55 19.33 22.00
N LEU A 13 7.03 20.11 22.97
CA LEU A 13 8.45 20.09 23.35
C LEU A 13 8.87 18.68 23.81
N ALA A 14 8.00 18.00 24.56
CA ALA A 14 8.23 16.62 25.00
C ALA A 14 8.42 15.67 23.81
N ALA A 15 7.53 15.72 22.80
CA ALA A 15 7.67 14.90 21.59
C ALA A 15 9.01 15.15 20.87
N ARG A 16 9.41 16.43 20.77
CA ARG A 16 10.66 16.82 20.11
C ARG A 16 11.90 16.30 20.84
N LEU A 17 11.90 16.33 22.17
CA LEU A 17 12.98 15.82 23.02
C LEU A 17 13.09 14.30 22.94
N VAL A 18 11.96 13.57 23.00
CA VAL A 18 11.93 12.12 22.83
C VAL A 18 12.42 11.72 21.43
N ALA A 19 11.94 12.39 20.39
CA ALA A 19 12.41 12.13 19.04
C ALA A 19 13.91 12.48 18.87
N ALA A 20 14.41 13.50 19.58
CA ALA A 20 15.82 13.88 19.52
C ALA A 20 16.73 12.85 20.19
N SER A 21 16.31 12.28 21.33
CA SER A 21 17.09 11.23 22.01
C SER A 21 17.23 9.95 21.18
N LEU A 22 16.30 9.70 20.24
CA LEU A 22 16.35 8.58 19.29
C LEU A 22 17.18 8.86 18.02
N SER A 23 17.73 10.07 17.86
CA SER A 23 18.50 10.44 16.65
C SER A 23 19.72 9.53 16.40
N PRO A 24 20.52 9.12 17.41
CA PRO A 24 21.62 8.19 17.18
C PRO A 24 21.17 6.86 16.58
N ALA A 25 20.06 6.31 17.08
CA ALA A 25 19.47 5.08 16.52
C ALA A 25 18.98 5.28 15.08
N ALA A 26 18.42 6.45 14.77
CA ALA A 26 17.99 6.79 13.42
C ALA A 26 19.17 6.91 12.44
N ILE A 27 20.29 7.47 12.89
CA ILE A 27 21.53 7.55 12.11
C ILE A 27 22.07 6.15 11.81
N ILE A 28 22.12 5.27 12.80
CA ILE A 28 22.57 3.87 12.62
C ILE A 28 21.65 3.13 11.65
N TYR A 29 20.34 3.30 11.80
CA TYR A 29 19.34 2.71 10.91
C TYR A 29 19.53 3.18 9.46
N ASP A 30 19.67 4.49 9.23
CA ASP A 30 19.88 5.04 7.89
C ASP A 30 21.23 4.61 7.30
N ALA A 31 22.29 4.55 8.10
CA ALA A 31 23.60 4.05 7.68
C ALA A 31 23.52 2.59 7.20
N GLY A 32 22.80 1.72 7.93
CA GLY A 32 22.56 0.34 7.51
C GLY A 32 21.78 0.24 6.20
N ARG A 33 20.76 1.08 6.00
CA ARG A 33 20.01 1.18 4.74
C ARG A 33 20.92 1.60 3.58
N ARG A 34 21.72 2.67 3.75
CA ARG A 34 22.67 3.16 2.73
C ARG A 34 23.71 2.11 2.38
N LEU A 35 24.28 1.45 3.39
CA LEU A 35 25.24 0.37 3.20
C LEU A 35 24.62 -0.75 2.36
N ARG A 36 23.43 -1.22 2.73
CA ARG A 36 22.69 -2.23 1.98
C ARG A 36 22.42 -1.79 0.54
N ALA A 37 22.05 -0.54 0.32
CA ALA A 37 21.82 -0.01 -1.03
C ALA A 37 23.12 0.03 -1.87
N ALA A 38 24.24 0.41 -1.26
CA ALA A 38 25.54 0.49 -1.92
C ALA A 38 26.17 -0.88 -2.22
N THR A 39 25.94 -1.89 -1.36
CA THR A 39 26.53 -3.23 -1.51
C THR A 39 25.67 -4.19 -2.32
N THR A 40 24.39 -3.87 -2.55
CA THR A 40 23.49 -4.72 -3.33
C THR A 40 23.55 -4.33 -4.80
N ARG A 41 23.93 -5.27 -5.67
CA ARG A 41 23.81 -5.10 -7.12
C ARG A 41 22.39 -5.47 -7.57
N PRO A 42 21.64 -4.56 -8.22
CA PRO A 42 20.33 -4.89 -8.76
C PRO A 42 20.45 -5.99 -9.82
N ARG A 43 19.64 -7.04 -9.70
CA ARG A 43 19.50 -8.06 -10.75
C ARG A 43 18.50 -7.59 -11.83
N PRO A 44 18.71 -8.01 -13.10
CA PRO A 44 17.78 -7.72 -14.18
C PRO A 44 16.44 -8.43 -13.94
N SER A 45 15.39 -7.87 -14.53
CA SER A 45 14.05 -8.45 -14.56
C SER A 45 13.72 -8.80 -16.01
N PRO A 46 13.02 -9.91 -16.31
CA PRO A 46 12.59 -10.24 -17.69
C PRO A 46 11.50 -9.30 -18.22
N ALA A 47 10.76 -8.63 -17.32
CA ALA A 47 9.69 -7.69 -17.64
C ALA A 47 9.90 -6.35 -16.90
N PRO A 48 9.37 -5.24 -17.41
CA PRO A 48 9.51 -3.93 -16.76
C PRO A 48 8.86 -3.93 -15.38
N ILE A 49 9.60 -3.41 -14.39
CA ILE A 49 9.15 -3.32 -13.00
C ILE A 49 8.63 -1.90 -12.75
N ILE A 50 7.32 -1.79 -12.53
CA ILE A 50 6.67 -0.56 -12.07
C ILE A 50 6.52 -0.66 -10.56
N CYS A 51 7.38 0.05 -9.83
CA CYS A 51 7.39 0.04 -8.39
C CYS A 51 6.40 1.05 -7.82
N ILE A 52 5.65 0.63 -6.80
CA ILE A 52 4.82 1.50 -5.98
C ILE A 52 5.40 1.46 -4.57
N GLY A 53 5.57 2.64 -3.96
CA GLY A 53 5.89 2.67 -2.55
C GLY A 53 5.91 4.07 -1.97
N ASN A 54 6.30 4.16 -0.71
CA ASN A 54 6.31 5.39 0.06
C ASN A 54 7.62 5.52 0.86
N ALA A 55 7.87 6.71 1.39
CA ALA A 55 9.00 6.99 2.26
C ALA A 55 8.67 6.82 3.75
N THR A 56 7.42 6.48 4.12
CA THR A 56 6.94 6.48 5.52
C THR A 56 6.56 5.09 6.02
N LEU A 57 6.66 4.88 7.34
CA LEU A 57 6.09 3.72 8.02
C LEU A 57 4.58 3.96 8.18
N GLY A 58 3.79 3.16 7.47
CA GLY A 58 2.33 3.27 7.45
C GLY A 58 1.75 3.03 6.06
N GLY A 59 0.42 2.93 5.99
CA GLY A 59 -0.33 2.73 4.75
C GLY A 59 -0.70 4.07 4.09
N VAL A 60 -0.03 4.41 3.00
CA VAL A 60 -0.32 5.59 2.16
C VAL A 60 -1.07 5.15 0.89
N GLY A 61 -2.00 4.19 1.00
CA GLY A 61 -2.82 3.75 -0.14
C GLY A 61 -2.08 3.04 -1.27
N LYS A 62 -0.93 2.39 -1.00
CA LYS A 62 -0.14 1.66 -2.01
C LYS A 62 -0.93 0.56 -2.71
N THR A 63 -1.53 -0.35 -1.96
CA THR A 63 -2.29 -1.48 -2.52
C THR A 63 -3.50 -1.00 -3.35
N PRO A 64 -4.33 -0.03 -2.90
CA PRO A 64 -5.35 0.57 -3.76
C PRO A 64 -4.80 1.24 -5.04
N PHE A 65 -3.66 1.94 -4.97
CA PHE A 65 -3.02 2.52 -6.15
C PHE A 65 -2.50 1.44 -7.10
N ALA A 66 -1.98 0.33 -6.57
CA ALA A 66 -1.52 -0.83 -7.35
C ALA A 66 -2.68 -1.48 -8.11
N LEU A 67 -3.81 -1.69 -7.44
CA LEU A 67 -5.03 -2.21 -8.05
C LEU A 67 -5.56 -1.29 -9.16
N MET A 68 -5.61 0.03 -8.91
CA MET A 68 -6.02 1.00 -9.91
C MET A 68 -5.08 1.00 -11.13
N LEU A 69 -3.77 1.03 -10.90
CA LEU A 69 -2.78 1.02 -11.98
C LEU A 69 -2.85 -0.27 -12.80
N GLN A 70 -3.02 -1.43 -12.14
CA GLN A 70 -3.21 -2.70 -12.83
C GLN A 70 -4.46 -2.66 -13.71
N GLY A 71 -5.59 -2.18 -13.20
CA GLY A 71 -6.83 -2.07 -13.98
C GLY A 71 -6.68 -1.15 -15.19
N LEU A 72 -6.00 -0.01 -15.04
CA LEU A 72 -5.72 0.92 -16.13
C LEU A 72 -4.84 0.31 -17.23
N LEU A 73 -3.82 -0.45 -16.86
CA LEU A 73 -2.92 -1.12 -17.82
C LEU A 73 -3.57 -2.34 -18.47
N ALA A 74 -4.33 -3.13 -17.72
CA ALA A 74 -5.09 -4.27 -18.24
C ALA A 74 -6.17 -3.83 -19.24
N ALA A 75 -6.82 -2.69 -19.00
CA ALA A 75 -7.76 -2.08 -19.95
C ALA A 75 -7.10 -1.66 -21.28
N LYS A 76 -5.76 -1.56 -21.32
CA LYS A 76 -4.96 -1.32 -22.52
C LYS A 76 -4.40 -2.61 -23.14
N GLY A 77 -4.81 -3.77 -22.61
CA GLY A 77 -4.47 -5.09 -23.14
C GLY A 77 -3.19 -5.71 -22.58
N LEU A 78 -2.52 -5.09 -21.60
CA LEU A 78 -1.28 -5.63 -21.02
C LEU A 78 -1.57 -6.74 -20.01
N LYS A 79 -0.80 -7.83 -20.08
CA LYS A 79 -0.74 -8.87 -19.05
C LYS A 79 0.12 -8.39 -17.88
N VAL A 80 -0.54 -7.75 -16.92
CA VAL A 80 0.11 -7.24 -15.71
C VAL A 80 0.08 -8.28 -14.60
N HIS A 81 1.21 -8.50 -13.93
CA HIS A 81 1.30 -9.32 -12.73
C HIS A 81 1.75 -8.47 -11.53
N PHE A 82 1.34 -8.86 -10.33
CA PHE A 82 1.82 -8.24 -9.10
C PHE A 82 3.03 -8.98 -8.53
N LEU A 83 3.91 -8.24 -7.85
CA LEU A 83 5.00 -8.79 -7.04
C LEU A 83 4.95 -8.15 -5.65
N THR A 84 4.66 -8.96 -4.62
CA THR A 84 4.54 -8.51 -3.22
C THR A 84 5.35 -9.38 -2.29
N ARG A 85 5.71 -8.84 -1.11
CA ARG A 85 6.57 -9.56 -0.14
C ARG A 85 5.73 -10.53 0.67
N GLY A 86 4.43 -10.25 0.78
CA GLY A 86 3.51 -10.88 1.72
C GLY A 86 3.88 -10.56 3.16
N TYR A 87 3.87 -9.26 3.50
CA TYR A 87 4.14 -8.85 4.87
C TYR A 87 3.13 -9.51 5.83
N GLY A 88 3.65 -10.11 6.90
CA GLY A 88 2.83 -10.86 7.86
C GLY A 88 2.52 -12.31 7.47
N GLY A 89 2.84 -12.72 6.24
CA GLY A 89 2.72 -14.11 5.78
C GLY A 89 3.88 -15.00 6.21
N ALA A 90 3.63 -16.31 6.28
CA ALA A 90 4.62 -17.33 6.63
C ALA A 90 5.47 -17.78 5.44
N LEU A 91 4.89 -17.79 4.24
CA LEU A 91 5.59 -18.19 3.01
C LEU A 91 6.61 -17.13 2.60
N LYS A 92 7.72 -17.58 2.01
CA LYS A 92 8.79 -16.68 1.53
C LYS A 92 8.83 -16.55 0.01
N GLY A 93 8.18 -17.46 -0.72
CA GLY A 93 8.20 -17.51 -2.18
C GLY A 93 9.56 -17.92 -2.79
N PRO A 94 9.70 -17.83 -4.13
CA PRO A 94 8.69 -17.35 -5.08
C PRO A 94 7.52 -18.34 -5.20
N CYS A 95 6.28 -17.85 -5.06
CA CYS A 95 5.09 -18.65 -5.33
C CYS A 95 3.97 -17.78 -5.90
N LEU A 96 3.15 -18.38 -6.77
CA LEU A 96 1.92 -17.77 -7.24
C LEU A 96 0.87 -17.87 -6.13
N VAL A 97 0.27 -16.73 -5.78
CA VAL A 97 -0.76 -16.66 -4.73
C VAL A 97 -2.07 -17.21 -5.29
N ASP A 98 -2.49 -18.36 -4.77
CA ASP A 98 -3.83 -18.91 -4.95
C ASP A 98 -4.75 -18.49 -3.77
N PRO A 99 -5.81 -17.68 -3.99
CA PRO A 99 -6.75 -17.27 -2.94
C PRO A 99 -7.66 -18.39 -2.40
N VAL A 100 -7.73 -19.55 -3.07
CA VAL A 100 -8.49 -20.72 -2.63
C VAL A 100 -7.67 -21.53 -1.64
N GLU A 101 -6.40 -21.76 -1.95
CA GLU A 101 -5.50 -22.59 -1.15
C GLU A 101 -4.75 -21.81 -0.05
N HIS A 102 -4.42 -20.55 -0.30
CA HIS A 102 -3.66 -19.74 0.65
C HIS A 102 -4.55 -18.84 1.50
N SER A 103 -4.21 -18.77 2.78
CA SER A 103 -4.79 -17.84 3.75
C SER A 103 -3.94 -16.59 3.93
N SER A 104 -4.46 -15.59 4.67
CA SER A 104 -3.68 -14.41 5.03
C SER A 104 -2.48 -14.74 5.93
N PHE A 105 -2.52 -15.88 6.64
CA PHE A 105 -1.38 -16.38 7.41
C PHE A 105 -0.26 -16.87 6.48
N ASP A 106 -0.59 -17.43 5.33
CA ASP A 106 0.40 -17.97 4.40
C ASP A 106 1.08 -16.85 3.60
N VAL A 107 0.28 -15.97 3.00
CA VAL A 107 0.75 -15.00 2.00
C VAL A 107 0.61 -13.54 2.43
N GLY A 108 -0.05 -13.26 3.56
CA GLY A 108 -0.43 -11.90 3.95
C GLY A 108 -1.73 -11.44 3.30
N ASP A 109 -2.40 -10.49 3.93
CA ASP A 109 -3.68 -9.94 3.48
C ASP A 109 -3.58 -9.13 2.17
N GLU A 110 -2.54 -8.29 2.03
CA GLU A 110 -2.30 -7.53 0.80
C GLU A 110 -2.10 -8.44 -0.42
N ALA A 111 -1.46 -9.59 -0.23
CA ALA A 111 -1.24 -10.54 -1.33
C ALA A 111 -2.56 -11.15 -1.82
N LEU A 112 -3.48 -11.48 -0.91
CA LEU A 112 -4.81 -11.97 -1.28
C LEU A 112 -5.64 -10.90 -2.00
N LEU A 113 -5.57 -9.64 -1.56
CA LEU A 113 -6.26 -8.54 -2.22
C LEU A 113 -5.76 -8.33 -3.66
N LEU A 114 -4.45 -8.39 -3.87
CA LEU A 114 -3.85 -8.28 -5.20
C LEU A 114 -4.21 -9.50 -6.09
N ALA A 115 -4.17 -10.71 -5.52
CA ALA A 115 -4.47 -11.95 -6.23
C ALA A 115 -5.92 -12.05 -6.72
N ALA A 116 -6.85 -11.36 -6.04
CA ALA A 116 -8.23 -11.24 -6.49
C ALA A 116 -8.39 -10.42 -7.79
N ALA A 117 -7.40 -9.59 -8.14
CA ALA A 117 -7.45 -8.74 -9.34
C ALA A 117 -6.57 -9.23 -10.49
N ALA A 118 -5.39 -9.79 -10.19
CA ALA A 118 -4.45 -10.29 -11.21
C ALA A 118 -3.48 -11.32 -10.62
N PRO A 119 -2.80 -12.15 -11.46
CA PRO A 119 -1.77 -13.07 -10.98
C PRO A 119 -0.74 -12.35 -10.10
N THR A 120 -0.57 -12.85 -8.88
CA THR A 120 0.23 -12.19 -7.84
C THR A 120 1.31 -13.13 -7.35
N TRP A 121 2.55 -12.67 -7.43
CA TRP A 121 3.73 -13.40 -6.99
C TRP A 121 4.16 -12.92 -5.61
N LEU A 122 4.20 -13.85 -4.66
CA LEU A 122 4.83 -13.66 -3.37
C LEU A 122 6.32 -13.99 -3.50
N SER A 123 7.23 -13.09 -3.13
CA SER A 123 8.65 -13.44 -2.98
C SER A 123 9.44 -12.45 -2.11
N HIS A 124 10.16 -12.96 -1.12
CA HIS A 124 11.18 -12.21 -0.39
C HIS A 124 12.37 -11.85 -1.29
N ASP A 125 12.78 -12.78 -2.16
CA ASP A 125 13.75 -12.55 -3.22
C ASP A 125 13.03 -11.89 -4.41
N ARG A 126 13.06 -10.56 -4.48
CA ARG A 126 12.35 -9.82 -5.54
C ARG A 126 12.77 -10.24 -6.95
N PRO A 127 14.06 -10.37 -7.28
CA PRO A 127 14.48 -10.90 -8.57
C PRO A 127 13.92 -12.28 -8.89
N ALA A 128 13.92 -13.23 -7.95
CA ALA A 128 13.36 -14.57 -8.19
C ALA A 128 11.85 -14.52 -8.47
N GLY A 129 11.11 -13.68 -7.74
CA GLY A 129 9.68 -13.48 -8.00
C GLY A 129 9.41 -12.78 -9.33
N ALA A 130 10.24 -11.82 -9.74
CA ALA A 130 10.13 -11.17 -11.03
C ALA A 130 10.46 -12.10 -12.20
N LEU A 131 11.44 -13.01 -12.00
CA LEU A 131 11.75 -14.05 -12.97
C LEU A 131 10.55 -14.98 -13.17
N ALA A 132 10.00 -15.52 -12.07
CA ALA A 132 8.83 -16.39 -12.13
C ALA A 132 7.60 -15.71 -12.77
N ALA A 133 7.38 -14.42 -12.46
CA ALA A 133 6.33 -13.63 -13.09
C ALA A 133 6.54 -13.47 -14.62
N GLY A 134 7.77 -13.21 -15.05
CA GLY A 134 8.09 -13.11 -16.48
C GLY A 134 7.95 -14.43 -17.22
N GLU A 135 8.41 -15.54 -16.62
CA GLU A 135 8.26 -16.89 -17.17
C GLU A 135 6.77 -17.29 -17.30
N ALA A 136 5.91 -16.80 -16.40
CA ALA A 136 4.47 -16.95 -16.48
C ALA A 136 3.78 -16.00 -17.49
N GLY A 137 4.53 -15.17 -18.20
CA GLY A 137 4.03 -14.32 -19.28
C GLY A 137 3.64 -12.90 -18.87
N ALA A 138 4.17 -12.37 -17.76
CA ALA A 138 4.00 -10.95 -17.42
C ALA A 138 4.64 -10.04 -18.48
N GLU A 139 3.85 -9.12 -19.04
CA GLU A 139 4.34 -8.03 -19.91
C GLU A 139 4.75 -6.80 -19.09
N ALA A 140 4.20 -6.66 -17.88
CA ALA A 140 4.62 -5.69 -16.89
C ALA A 140 4.41 -6.24 -15.48
N ILE A 141 5.29 -5.87 -14.56
CA ILE A 141 5.21 -6.29 -13.16
C ILE A 141 5.00 -5.06 -12.29
N ILE A 142 3.88 -5.01 -11.57
CA ILE A 142 3.65 -4.00 -10.53
C ILE A 142 4.19 -4.53 -9.20
N MET A 143 5.24 -3.90 -8.68
CA MET A 143 5.83 -4.27 -7.40
C MET A 143 5.26 -3.41 -6.27
N ASP A 144 4.45 -4.02 -5.39
CA ASP A 144 3.87 -3.36 -4.22
C ASP A 144 4.87 -3.33 -3.04
N ASP A 145 4.93 -2.18 -2.37
CA ASP A 145 5.86 -1.81 -1.28
C ASP A 145 7.35 -2.13 -1.56
N GLY A 146 7.81 -1.91 -2.79
CA GLY A 146 9.16 -2.30 -3.23
C GLY A 146 10.21 -1.19 -3.20
N PHE A 147 9.86 0.01 -2.74
CA PHE A 147 10.67 1.22 -2.94
C PHE A 147 12.06 1.15 -2.30
N GLN A 148 12.16 0.56 -1.11
CA GLN A 148 13.42 0.34 -0.38
C GLN A 148 14.17 -0.95 -0.77
N ASN A 149 13.72 -1.68 -1.80
CA ASN A 149 14.40 -2.90 -2.26
C ASN A 149 15.48 -2.56 -3.31
N PRO A 150 16.79 -2.69 -3.03
CA PRO A 150 17.84 -2.45 -4.01
C PRO A 150 18.18 -3.68 -4.87
N SER A 151 17.60 -4.86 -4.57
CA SER A 151 18.01 -6.11 -5.22
C SER A 151 17.50 -6.27 -6.65
N ILE A 152 16.55 -5.44 -7.09
CA ILE A 152 15.99 -5.47 -8.44
C ILE A 152 15.91 -4.07 -9.03
N GLY A 153 16.24 -3.95 -10.31
CA GLY A 153 16.07 -2.72 -11.08
C GLY A 153 14.59 -2.34 -11.22
N LYS A 154 14.28 -1.06 -11.13
CA LYS A 154 12.92 -0.53 -11.31
C LYS A 154 12.90 0.32 -12.57
N THR A 155 12.00 0.02 -13.49
CA THR A 155 11.84 0.79 -14.73
C THR A 155 11.18 2.14 -14.44
N LEU A 156 10.16 2.13 -13.58
CA LEU A 156 9.46 3.33 -13.12
C LEU A 156 9.11 3.15 -11.64
N SER A 157 9.21 4.23 -10.86
CA SER A 157 8.79 4.22 -9.45
C SER A 157 7.82 5.36 -9.16
N PHE A 158 6.63 5.02 -8.69
CA PHE A 158 5.67 5.97 -8.12
C PHE A 158 5.93 6.11 -6.62
N LEU A 159 6.25 7.33 -6.18
CA LEU A 159 6.40 7.66 -4.77
C LEU A 159 5.10 8.26 -4.24
N LEU A 160 4.40 7.48 -3.41
CA LEU A 160 3.16 7.88 -2.75
C LEU A 160 3.47 8.68 -1.50
N ILE A 161 2.80 9.81 -1.36
CA ILE A 161 2.97 10.78 -0.29
C ILE A 161 1.59 11.12 0.28
N ASP A 162 1.45 11.02 1.60
CA ASP A 162 0.23 11.46 2.28
C ASP A 162 0.16 12.99 2.22
N ALA A 163 -0.87 13.55 1.61
CA ALA A 163 -0.93 15.00 1.39
C ALA A 163 -1.18 15.80 2.67
N GLU A 164 -1.85 15.21 3.67
CA GLU A 164 -2.10 15.87 4.95
C GLU A 164 -0.89 15.78 5.88
N ASP A 165 -0.09 14.72 5.72
CA ASP A 165 0.96 14.39 6.67
C ASP A 165 2.17 13.70 6.01
N PRO A 166 2.87 14.41 5.10
CA PRO A 166 3.84 13.82 4.16
C PRO A 166 5.06 13.20 4.85
N ALA A 167 5.48 13.76 6.00
CA ALA A 167 6.71 13.35 6.67
C ALA A 167 6.60 13.22 8.21
N GLY A 168 5.43 13.49 8.81
CA GLY A 168 5.29 13.57 10.26
C GLY A 168 6.26 14.59 10.87
N ASN A 169 7.14 14.14 11.75
CA ASN A 169 8.19 15.00 12.33
C ASN A 169 9.45 15.17 11.45
N GLY A 170 9.46 14.61 10.23
CA GLY A 170 10.57 14.75 9.27
C GLY A 170 11.81 13.93 9.59
N ARG A 171 11.75 13.02 10.55
CA ARG A 171 12.89 12.19 10.99
C ARG A 171 12.77 10.75 10.51
N VAL A 172 13.93 10.13 10.30
CA VAL A 172 14.05 8.70 9.96
C VAL A 172 13.78 7.85 11.21
N PHE A 173 13.21 6.67 10.99
CA PHE A 173 12.97 5.66 12.00
C PHE A 173 14.25 5.31 12.78
N PRO A 174 14.18 5.15 14.12
CA PRO A 174 12.99 5.24 14.98
C PRO A 174 12.66 6.65 15.50
N ALA A 175 13.47 7.67 15.20
CA ALA A 175 13.24 9.05 15.64
C ALA A 175 12.00 9.70 14.99
N GLY A 176 11.55 9.16 13.85
CA GLY A 176 10.34 9.58 13.16
C GLY A 176 9.76 8.48 12.26
N PRO A 177 8.72 8.80 11.49
CA PRO A 177 8.02 7.82 10.68
C PRO A 177 8.72 7.52 9.35
N LEU A 178 9.76 8.26 8.95
CA LEU A 178 10.38 8.04 7.64
C LEU A 178 11.20 6.75 7.62
N ARG A 179 11.02 5.90 6.60
CA ARG A 179 11.88 4.74 6.30
C ARG A 179 13.23 5.18 5.73
N GLU A 180 13.28 6.36 5.13
CA GLU A 180 14.47 6.97 4.53
C GLU A 180 14.25 8.49 4.36
N PRO A 181 15.30 9.30 4.18
CA PRO A 181 15.14 10.72 3.91
C PRO A 181 14.28 11.00 2.67
N GLU A 182 13.34 11.93 2.77
CA GLU A 182 12.40 12.22 1.67
C GLU A 182 13.09 12.67 0.38
N ALA A 183 14.17 13.46 0.50
CA ALA A 183 14.97 13.89 -0.65
C ALA A 183 15.58 12.71 -1.43
N GLU A 184 16.06 11.68 -0.71
CA GLU A 184 16.58 10.46 -1.33
C GLU A 184 15.49 9.60 -1.93
N ALA A 185 14.31 9.58 -1.32
CA ALA A 185 13.19 8.88 -1.90
C ALA A 185 12.78 9.56 -3.22
N ARG A 186 12.62 10.89 -3.21
CA ARG A 186 12.26 11.67 -4.41
C ARG A 186 13.26 11.55 -5.54
N SER A 187 14.56 11.45 -5.25
CA SER A 187 15.58 11.31 -6.31
C SER A 187 15.50 10.00 -7.09
N ARG A 188 14.83 8.97 -6.55
CA ARG A 188 14.60 7.68 -7.21
C ARG A 188 13.18 7.52 -7.77
N ALA A 189 12.33 8.52 -7.58
CA ALA A 189 10.96 8.51 -8.07
C ALA A 189 10.93 8.96 -9.54
N GLY A 190 10.11 8.29 -10.36
CA GLY A 190 9.75 8.77 -11.70
C GLY A 190 8.46 9.60 -11.72
N ALA A 191 7.65 9.49 -10.66
CA ALA A 191 6.48 10.33 -10.43
C ALA A 191 6.15 10.41 -8.94
N LEU A 192 5.51 11.51 -8.57
CA LEU A 192 4.93 11.71 -7.24
C LEU A 192 3.42 11.50 -7.30
N VAL A 193 2.89 10.84 -6.29
CA VAL A 193 1.45 10.61 -6.13
C VAL A 193 1.05 11.11 -4.75
N TYR A 194 0.36 12.25 -4.70
CA TYR A 194 -0.20 12.77 -3.45
C TYR A 194 -1.54 12.10 -3.18
N ILE A 195 -1.63 11.41 -2.04
CA ILE A 195 -2.87 10.81 -1.56
C ILE A 195 -3.59 11.83 -0.69
N LEU A 196 -4.67 12.37 -1.25
CA LEU A 196 -5.59 13.30 -0.63
C LEU A 196 -6.61 12.56 0.24
N LYS A 197 -7.14 13.27 1.23
CA LYS A 197 -8.25 12.78 2.06
C LYS A 197 -9.54 12.62 1.26
N ASP A 198 -9.78 13.52 0.32
CA ASP A 198 -10.87 13.54 -0.64
C ASP A 198 -10.53 14.46 -1.82
N LYS A 199 -11.40 14.50 -2.83
CA LYS A 199 -11.23 15.35 -4.02
C LYS A 199 -11.16 16.86 -3.71
N ALA A 200 -11.80 17.30 -2.62
CA ALA A 200 -11.88 18.71 -2.24
C ALA A 200 -10.67 19.17 -1.40
N THR A 201 -9.82 18.24 -0.96
CA THR A 201 -8.61 18.53 -0.19
C THR A 201 -7.69 19.44 -0.97
N GLN A 202 -7.15 20.46 -0.29
CA GLN A 202 -6.20 21.39 -0.89
C GLN A 202 -4.96 20.62 -1.39
N ARG A 203 -4.65 20.82 -2.66
CA ARG A 203 -3.54 20.13 -3.32
C ARG A 203 -2.21 20.76 -2.92
N PRO A 204 -1.22 19.96 -2.46
CA PRO A 204 0.16 20.42 -2.38
C PRO A 204 0.66 20.90 -3.74
N ALA A 205 1.61 21.83 -3.76
CA ALA A 205 2.21 22.29 -5.02
C ALA A 205 2.84 21.11 -5.78
N PRO A 206 2.67 21.04 -7.12
CA PRO A 206 3.27 19.98 -7.91
C PRO A 206 4.79 20.09 -7.91
N SER A 207 5.46 18.95 -8.14
CA SER A 207 6.91 18.97 -8.31
C SER A 207 7.29 19.69 -9.61
N PRO A 208 8.33 20.54 -9.59
CA PRO A 208 8.84 21.18 -10.81
C PRO A 208 9.63 20.21 -11.71
N SER A 209 10.06 19.07 -11.18
CA SER A 209 10.97 18.15 -11.86
C SER A 209 10.36 16.78 -12.16
N LEU A 210 9.23 16.43 -11.53
CA LEU A 210 8.58 15.14 -11.68
C LEU A 210 7.09 15.30 -12.01
N PRO A 211 6.54 14.43 -12.87
CA PRO A 211 5.09 14.26 -12.99
C PRO A 211 4.47 14.08 -11.60
N THR A 212 3.41 14.85 -11.34
CA THR A 212 2.70 14.84 -10.06
C THR A 212 1.24 14.53 -10.30
N PHE A 213 0.72 13.53 -9.59
CA PHE A 213 -0.68 13.10 -9.62
C PHE A 213 -1.31 13.28 -8.24
N TYR A 214 -2.61 13.56 -8.23
CA TYR A 214 -3.38 13.69 -7.00
C TYR A 214 -4.47 12.64 -6.99
N CYS A 215 -4.47 11.78 -5.97
CA CYS A 215 -5.38 10.65 -5.88
C CYS A 215 -6.08 10.62 -4.52
N TRP A 216 -7.25 10.04 -4.46
CA TRP A 216 -8.05 9.88 -3.24
C TRP A 216 -8.80 8.56 -3.29
N LEU A 217 -9.21 8.08 -2.12
CA LEU A 217 -10.06 6.91 -2.01
C LEU A 217 -11.53 7.34 -2.11
N GLU A 218 -12.27 6.65 -2.95
CA GLU A 218 -13.73 6.77 -3.05
C GLU A 218 -14.37 5.45 -2.63
N PRO A 219 -15.55 5.48 -2.00
CA PRO A 219 -16.33 4.28 -1.78
C PRO A 219 -16.55 3.54 -3.11
N SER A 220 -16.47 2.22 -3.08
CA SER A 220 -16.80 1.35 -4.22
C SER A 220 -17.80 0.27 -3.79
N GLY A 221 -18.61 -0.19 -4.77
CA GLY A 221 -19.67 -1.17 -4.55
C GLY A 221 -21.03 -0.57 -4.19
N ASP A 222 -22.01 -1.44 -4.01
CA ASP A 222 -23.44 -1.09 -3.97
C ASP A 222 -24.03 -1.00 -2.55
N ILE A 223 -23.19 -0.82 -1.52
CA ILE A 223 -23.68 -0.74 -0.15
C ILE A 223 -24.22 0.67 0.11
N ALA A 224 -25.54 0.79 0.07
CA ALA A 224 -26.23 2.03 0.43
C ALA A 224 -25.92 2.42 1.89
N PRO A 225 -25.65 3.72 2.16
CA PRO A 225 -25.37 4.19 3.51
C PRO A 225 -26.50 3.83 4.48
N ASN A 226 -26.13 3.29 5.64
CA ASN A 226 -27.06 2.85 6.67
C ASN A 226 -26.43 2.97 8.07
N ARG A 227 -27.19 2.57 9.10
CA ARG A 227 -26.71 2.51 10.47
C ARG A 227 -25.83 1.28 10.69
N VAL A 228 -24.57 1.50 11.04
CA VAL A 228 -23.56 0.43 11.16
C VAL A 228 -22.81 0.45 12.48
N VAL A 229 -22.40 -0.74 12.91
CA VAL A 229 -21.26 -0.92 13.80
C VAL A 229 -20.05 -1.22 12.92
N ALA A 230 -19.02 -0.37 12.98
CA ALA A 230 -17.84 -0.49 12.16
C ALA A 230 -16.66 -1.04 12.98
N PHE A 231 -15.91 -1.97 12.41
CA PHE A 231 -14.65 -2.43 13.01
C PHE A 231 -13.52 -2.49 12.00
N ALA A 232 -12.29 -2.24 12.46
CA ALA A 232 -11.11 -2.35 11.60
C ALA A 232 -9.83 -2.65 12.38
N GLY A 233 -9.01 -3.55 11.84
CA GLY A 233 -7.68 -3.94 12.29
C GLY A 233 -6.61 -3.50 11.31
N VAL A 234 -6.65 -2.23 10.92
CA VAL A 234 -5.70 -1.60 9.99
C VAL A 234 -4.81 -0.60 10.72
N GLY A 235 -3.69 -0.18 10.12
CA GLY A 235 -2.73 0.74 10.75
C GLY A 235 -3.34 2.06 11.27
N ARG A 236 -4.43 2.55 10.66
CA ARG A 236 -5.18 3.76 11.10
C ARG A 236 -6.70 3.56 11.03
N PRO A 237 -7.32 2.89 12.03
CA PRO A 237 -8.75 2.59 12.00
C PRO A 237 -9.63 3.85 11.91
N GLN A 238 -9.19 4.95 12.53
CA GLN A 238 -9.95 6.21 12.50
C GLN A 238 -10.20 6.72 11.08
N ARG A 239 -9.24 6.56 10.15
CA ARG A 239 -9.42 6.98 8.75
C ARG A 239 -10.56 6.21 8.08
N PHE A 240 -10.72 4.93 8.41
CA PHE A 240 -11.82 4.12 7.90
C PHE A 240 -13.17 4.63 8.43
N PHE A 241 -13.27 4.89 9.73
CA PHE A 241 -14.49 5.41 10.35
C PHE A 241 -14.88 6.80 9.78
N ASP A 242 -13.90 7.70 9.64
CA ASP A 242 -14.13 9.02 9.05
C ASP A 242 -14.57 8.92 7.59
N THR A 243 -14.12 7.89 6.87
CA THR A 243 -14.51 7.64 5.47
C THR A 243 -15.95 7.13 5.39
N LEU A 244 -16.36 6.22 6.27
CA LEU A 244 -17.76 5.76 6.38
C LEU A 244 -18.71 6.93 6.66
N GLN A 245 -18.38 7.79 7.62
CA GLN A 245 -19.21 8.96 7.93
C GLN A 245 -19.32 9.92 6.74
N ARG A 246 -18.21 10.17 6.03
CA ARG A 246 -18.20 10.99 4.80
C ARG A 246 -19.01 10.36 3.67
N ALA A 247 -19.08 9.03 3.61
CA ALA A 247 -19.93 8.30 2.69
C ALA A 247 -21.40 8.26 3.13
N GLY A 248 -21.77 8.88 4.25
CA GLY A 248 -23.15 9.01 4.73
C GLY A 248 -23.61 7.91 5.69
N PHE A 249 -22.72 7.03 6.15
CA PHE A 249 -23.08 5.98 7.12
C PHE A 249 -23.25 6.58 8.52
N GLU A 250 -24.24 6.08 9.25
CA GLU A 250 -24.43 6.41 10.66
C GLU A 250 -23.67 5.40 11.53
N LEU A 251 -22.61 5.84 12.22
CA LEU A 251 -21.82 4.96 13.09
C LEU A 251 -22.49 4.81 14.46
N ALA A 252 -23.15 3.68 14.69
CA ALA A 252 -23.71 3.32 15.99
C ALA A 252 -22.63 2.92 17.01
N ALA A 253 -21.49 2.40 16.53
CA ALA A 253 -20.26 2.17 17.30
C ALA A 253 -19.06 1.98 16.35
N SER A 254 -17.86 2.27 16.84
CA SER A 254 -16.60 2.09 16.11
C SER A 254 -15.60 1.32 16.97
N ILE A 255 -15.09 0.19 16.49
CA ILE A 255 -14.16 -0.67 17.21
C ILE A 255 -12.84 -0.78 16.44
N GLY A 256 -11.80 -0.12 16.95
CA GLY A 256 -10.45 -0.20 16.39
C GLY A 256 -9.66 -1.35 17.01
N TYR A 257 -9.01 -2.14 16.16
CA TYR A 257 -8.06 -3.18 16.53
C TYR A 257 -6.64 -2.82 16.07
N PRO A 258 -5.59 -3.45 16.63
CA PRO A 258 -4.23 -3.34 16.09
C PRO A 258 -4.16 -3.77 14.62
N ASP A 259 -3.17 -3.26 13.88
CA ASP A 259 -2.95 -3.72 12.49
C ASP A 259 -2.65 -5.23 12.47
N HIS A 260 -3.19 -5.92 11.46
CA HIS A 260 -3.10 -7.38 11.32
C HIS A 260 -3.76 -8.16 12.46
N HIS A 261 -4.81 -7.61 13.08
CA HIS A 261 -5.59 -8.35 14.08
C HIS A 261 -6.22 -9.62 13.49
N ALA A 262 -6.04 -10.74 14.21
CA ALA A 262 -6.71 -12.00 13.91
C ALA A 262 -8.05 -12.06 14.64
N TYR A 263 -9.12 -12.26 13.90
CA TYR A 263 -10.48 -12.35 14.45
C TYR A 263 -10.83 -13.80 14.75
N ASP A 264 -11.23 -14.07 16.00
CA ASP A 264 -11.82 -15.35 16.39
C ASP A 264 -13.35 -15.30 16.40
N GLU A 265 -13.98 -16.46 16.52
CA GLU A 265 -15.44 -16.60 16.53
C GLU A 265 -16.09 -15.79 17.65
N ALA A 266 -15.50 -15.83 18.86
CA ALA A 266 -16.01 -15.09 20.00
C ALA A 266 -15.97 -13.57 19.80
N ALA A 267 -14.94 -13.03 19.15
CA ALA A 267 -14.81 -11.62 18.82
C ALA A 267 -15.89 -11.20 17.80
N ILE A 268 -16.06 -11.99 16.73
CA ILE A 268 -17.09 -11.73 15.72
C ILE A 268 -18.49 -11.82 16.31
N ASP A 269 -18.77 -12.80 17.16
CA ASP A 269 -20.05 -12.93 17.85
C ASP A 269 -20.38 -11.73 18.74
N ARG A 270 -19.39 -11.21 19.47
CA ARG A 270 -19.56 -9.99 20.28
C ARG A 270 -19.89 -8.79 19.39
N LEU A 271 -19.23 -8.64 18.25
CA LEU A 271 -19.48 -7.58 17.29
C LEU A 271 -20.89 -7.71 16.68
N LYS A 272 -21.31 -8.92 16.30
CA LYS A 272 -22.67 -9.21 15.79
C LYS A 272 -23.73 -8.90 16.84
N LYS A 273 -23.54 -9.31 18.10
CA LYS A 273 -24.45 -8.98 19.21
C LYS A 273 -24.55 -7.48 19.45
N LEU A 274 -23.43 -6.76 19.39
CA LEU A 274 -23.41 -5.31 19.50
C LEU A 274 -24.17 -4.64 18.35
N ALA A 275 -23.95 -5.09 17.11
CA ALA A 275 -24.67 -4.59 15.93
C ALA A 275 -26.18 -4.80 16.07
N SER A 276 -26.61 -6.02 16.44
CA SER A 276 -28.01 -6.34 16.69
C SER A 276 -28.63 -5.49 17.81
N ALA A 277 -27.94 -5.32 18.94
CA ALA A 277 -28.42 -4.50 20.07
C ALA A 277 -28.55 -3.01 19.72
N ARG A 278 -27.86 -2.55 18.66
CA ARG A 278 -27.90 -1.17 18.18
C ARG A 278 -28.79 -0.99 16.94
N GLY A 279 -29.51 -2.02 16.52
CA GLY A 279 -30.32 -2.00 15.29
C GLY A 279 -29.49 -1.66 14.06
N ALA A 280 -28.23 -2.12 14.02
CA ALA A 280 -27.23 -1.74 13.05
C ALA A 280 -26.68 -2.97 12.32
N ARG A 281 -26.18 -2.78 11.10
CA ARG A 281 -25.41 -3.80 10.38
C ARG A 281 -23.95 -3.80 10.83
N LEU A 282 -23.24 -4.91 10.66
CA LEU A 282 -21.82 -4.98 10.97
C LEU A 282 -21.01 -4.75 9.69
N ILE A 283 -20.05 -3.83 9.71
CA ILE A 283 -19.24 -3.47 8.53
C ILE A 283 -17.74 -3.42 8.85
N THR A 284 -16.90 -3.82 7.89
CA THR A 284 -15.44 -3.79 8.03
C THR A 284 -14.72 -3.44 6.72
N THR A 285 -13.38 -3.38 6.77
CA THR A 285 -12.52 -3.12 5.60
C THR A 285 -12.30 -4.39 4.78
N GLU A 286 -11.95 -4.23 3.50
CA GLU A 286 -11.53 -5.37 2.66
C GLU A 286 -10.34 -6.13 3.25
N LYS A 287 -9.38 -5.41 3.85
CA LYS A 287 -8.17 -5.98 4.46
C LYS A 287 -8.51 -6.88 5.65
N ASP A 288 -9.47 -6.46 6.49
CA ASP A 288 -9.93 -7.28 7.62
C ASP A 288 -10.80 -8.45 7.15
N PHE A 289 -11.61 -8.23 6.12
CA PHE A 289 -12.49 -9.27 5.58
C PHE A 289 -11.72 -10.47 5.02
N VAL A 290 -10.62 -10.24 4.29
CA VAL A 290 -9.81 -11.33 3.72
C VAL A 290 -9.07 -12.16 4.77
N ARG A 291 -8.85 -11.62 5.98
CA ARG A 291 -8.23 -12.37 7.09
C ARG A 291 -9.17 -13.34 7.78
N MET A 292 -10.48 -13.06 7.73
CA MET A 292 -11.49 -13.92 8.33
C MET A 292 -11.70 -15.18 7.51
N SER A 293 -12.00 -16.30 8.15
CA SER A 293 -12.45 -17.52 7.46
C SER A 293 -13.83 -17.30 6.83
N ALA A 294 -14.20 -18.14 5.87
CA ALA A 294 -15.51 -18.05 5.20
C ALA A 294 -16.68 -18.08 6.20
N ALA A 295 -16.60 -18.90 7.24
CA ALA A 295 -17.63 -18.99 8.29
C ALA A 295 -17.79 -17.68 9.09
N LEU A 296 -16.67 -16.99 9.38
CA LEU A 296 -16.71 -15.75 10.16
C LEU A 296 -17.24 -14.55 9.36
N ARG A 297 -17.16 -14.60 8.02
CA ARG A 297 -17.58 -13.51 7.12
C ARG A 297 -19.09 -13.34 7.01
N GLU A 298 -19.87 -14.36 7.37
CA GLU A 298 -21.32 -14.33 7.21
C GLU A 298 -21.96 -13.18 8.01
N GLY A 299 -22.83 -12.41 7.37
CA GLY A 299 -23.53 -11.28 7.99
C GLY A 299 -22.65 -10.04 8.23
N ILE A 300 -21.46 -9.97 7.62
CA ILE A 300 -20.56 -8.82 7.69
C ILE A 300 -20.51 -8.13 6.33
N ASP A 301 -20.86 -6.84 6.32
CA ASP A 301 -20.70 -5.98 5.16
C ASP A 301 -19.22 -5.60 4.98
N VAL A 302 -18.81 -5.46 3.72
CA VAL A 302 -17.45 -5.04 3.37
C VAL A 302 -17.51 -3.68 2.70
N PHE A 303 -16.96 -2.68 3.37
CA PHE A 303 -16.78 -1.38 2.77
C PHE A 303 -15.55 -1.40 1.86
N ARG A 304 -15.80 -1.34 0.55
CA ARG A 304 -14.75 -1.32 -0.45
C ARG A 304 -14.38 0.10 -0.82
N VAL A 305 -13.11 0.30 -1.16
CA VAL A 305 -12.62 1.57 -1.66
C VAL A 305 -11.88 1.39 -2.96
N ARG A 306 -12.04 2.33 -3.88
CA ARG A 306 -11.23 2.44 -5.09
C ARG A 306 -10.36 3.68 -5.02
N MET A 307 -9.13 3.55 -5.50
CA MET A 307 -8.30 4.73 -5.76
C MET A 307 -8.79 5.41 -7.04
N THR A 308 -9.06 6.70 -6.96
CA THR A 308 -9.33 7.57 -8.11
C THR A 308 -8.25 8.66 -8.14
N CYS A 309 -7.82 9.06 -9.33
CA CYS A 309 -6.87 10.16 -9.51
C CYS A 309 -7.49 11.28 -10.35
N ASP A 310 -6.89 12.46 -10.30
CA ASP A 310 -7.28 13.59 -11.13
C ASP A 310 -6.94 13.40 -12.62
N ALA A 311 -5.85 12.69 -12.92
CA ALA A 311 -5.42 12.37 -14.28
C ALA A 311 -5.06 10.88 -14.44
N PRO A 312 -6.04 9.95 -14.39
CA PRO A 312 -5.78 8.51 -14.48
C PRO A 312 -5.15 8.09 -15.83
N ASP A 313 -5.51 8.76 -16.93
CA ASP A 313 -4.87 8.55 -18.23
C ASP A 313 -3.41 8.98 -18.24
N GLY A 314 -3.05 10.04 -17.50
CA GLY A 314 -1.66 10.47 -17.34
C GLY A 314 -0.83 9.44 -16.56
N VAL A 315 -1.41 8.85 -15.51
CA VAL A 315 -0.78 7.77 -14.73
C VAL A 315 -0.50 6.56 -15.62
N SER A 316 -1.50 6.09 -16.37
CA SER A 316 -1.35 4.93 -17.25
C SER A 316 -0.42 5.21 -18.43
N SER A 317 -0.48 6.39 -19.04
CA SER A 317 0.41 6.79 -20.14
C SER A 317 1.88 6.80 -19.72
N LEU A 318 2.18 7.29 -18.50
CA LEU A 318 3.54 7.27 -17.97
C LEU A 318 4.05 5.84 -17.77
N ALA A 319 3.21 4.96 -17.21
CA ALA A 319 3.53 3.56 -17.03
C ALA A 319 3.72 2.82 -18.36
N LEU A 320 2.84 3.04 -19.34
CA LEU A 320 2.94 2.46 -20.69
C LEU A 320 4.21 2.91 -21.41
N LYS A 321 4.57 4.19 -21.28
CA LYS A 321 5.83 4.70 -21.82
C LYS A 321 7.01 3.92 -21.24
N ALA A 322 7.05 3.74 -19.92
CA ALA A 322 8.11 2.98 -19.25
C ALA A 322 8.16 1.51 -19.73
N VAL A 323 7.01 0.87 -19.94
CA VAL A 323 6.92 -0.48 -20.51
C VAL A 323 7.48 -0.53 -21.94
N SER A 324 7.10 0.44 -22.78
CA SER A 324 7.59 0.53 -24.17
C SER A 324 9.09 0.81 -24.25
N ASP A 325 9.61 1.68 -23.37
CA ASP A 325 11.04 2.03 -23.34
C ASP A 325 11.88 0.83 -22.90
N PHE A 326 11.37 -0.01 -21.99
CA PHE A 326 12.02 -1.26 -21.58
C PHE A 326 12.10 -2.29 -22.70
N ALA A 327 11.05 -2.41 -23.53
CA ALA A 327 11.01 -3.36 -24.65
C ALA A 327 11.99 -3.02 -25.78
N ARG A 328 12.58 -1.82 -25.77
CA ARG A 328 13.57 -1.35 -26.75
C ARG A 328 14.97 -1.39 -26.11
N PRO A 329 15.69 -2.53 -26.13
CA PRO A 329 17.11 -2.48 -25.83
C PRO A 329 17.78 -1.60 -26.90
N GLU A 330 18.60 -0.66 -26.44
CA GLU A 330 19.28 0.39 -27.21
C GLU A 330 19.61 0.03 -28.67
N ARG A 331 18.89 0.62 -29.63
CA ARG A 331 19.39 0.82 -31.01
C ARG A 331 20.38 1.99 -31.11
N ALA A 332 20.90 2.49 -29.99
CA ALA A 332 21.67 3.74 -29.91
C ALA A 332 23.13 3.57 -29.44
N ALA A 333 23.71 2.36 -29.56
CA ALA A 333 25.13 2.13 -29.27
C ALA A 333 26.05 2.18 -30.52
N HIS A 334 25.51 2.33 -31.74
CA HIS A 334 26.31 2.47 -32.96
C HIS A 334 25.63 3.35 -34.02
N VAL A 335 25.85 4.67 -33.94
CA VAL A 335 25.99 5.57 -35.10
C VAL A 335 27.11 6.55 -34.78
#